data_AF-A0A920JGW5-F1
#
_entry.id   AF-A0A920JGW5-F1
#
_cell.length_a   1.000
_cell.length_b   1.000
_cell.length_c   1.000
_cell.angle_alpha   90.00
_cell.angle_beta   90.00
_cell.angle_gamma   90.00
#
_symmetry.space_group_name_H-M   'P 1'
#
loop_
_entity.id
_entity.type
_entity.pdbx_description
1 polymer ?
#
loop_
_entity_poly.entity_id
_entity_poly.type
_entity_poly.pdbx_seq_one_letter_code
_entity_poly.pdbx_strand_id
1 'polypeptide(L)'
;MHDIIINFKSTNSVIKSNMKNILPALTISILIIFSGCSNKQDKKAVSTTDISQPKTLKNLESKKRTKYDPCDCNERSQKIIEDAITTRLKFDSVKELKADKQSKTKVHELATSYIELAKKCFEVNNARLMIESECNNLKLLETKKDSLIKLGIQIELWSKK
;
A
#
# COMPACT_ATOMS: atom_id res chain seq x y z
N MET A 1 45.90 48.51 7.26
CA MET A 1 45.07 47.52 7.99
C MET A 1 43.73 47.52 7.30
N HIS A 2 43.31 46.34 6.86
CA HIS A 2 42.36 46.14 5.77
C HIS A 2 40.91 46.24 6.25
N ASP A 3 40.12 47.06 5.55
CA ASP A 3 38.67 47.06 5.61
C ASP A 3 38.11 45.79 4.95
N ILE A 4 37.34 45.00 5.68
CA ILE A 4 36.55 43.90 5.13
C ILE A 4 35.12 44.42 4.95
N ILE A 5 34.81 44.85 3.73
CA ILE A 5 33.44 45.09 3.26
C ILE A 5 32.90 43.76 2.74
N ILE A 6 31.86 43.24 3.40
CA ILE A 6 31.13 42.05 2.95
C ILE A 6 30.28 42.45 1.73
N ASN A 7 30.60 41.85 0.59
CA ASN A 7 29.95 42.08 -0.70
C ASN A 7 28.96 40.94 -0.97
N PHE A 8 27.67 41.13 -0.69
CA PHE A 8 26.62 40.17 -1.07
C PHE A 8 26.07 40.53 -2.45
N LYS A 9 26.63 39.89 -3.49
CA LYS A 9 26.15 39.99 -4.86
C LYS A 9 24.93 39.09 -5.05
N SER A 10 23.74 39.66 -4.97
CA SER A 10 22.49 39.00 -5.40
C SER A 10 22.37 39.15 -6.92
N THR A 11 22.60 38.06 -7.67
CA THR A 11 22.32 38.03 -9.11
C THR A 11 20.92 37.50 -9.35
N ASN A 12 20.00 38.42 -9.66
CA ASN A 12 18.73 38.12 -10.31
C ASN A 12 19.01 37.62 -11.73
N SER A 13 18.66 36.37 -12.04
CA SER A 13 18.51 35.90 -13.42
C SER A 13 17.03 35.72 -13.75
N VAL A 14 16.55 36.64 -14.57
CA VAL A 14 15.21 36.72 -15.15
C VAL A 14 14.90 35.48 -15.98
N ILE A 15 13.89 34.71 -15.58
CA ILE A 15 13.27 33.68 -16.43
C ILE A 15 12.27 34.39 -17.35
N LYS A 16 12.60 34.45 -18.64
CA LYS A 16 11.73 34.97 -19.71
C LYS A 16 10.65 33.92 -20.03
N SER A 17 9.46 34.07 -19.44
CA SER A 17 8.25 33.33 -19.85
C SER A 17 7.37 34.24 -20.71
N ASN A 18 7.10 33.82 -21.96
CA ASN A 18 6.17 34.48 -22.87
C ASN A 18 4.74 34.14 -22.45
N MET A 19 4.07 35.05 -21.74
CA MET A 19 2.63 34.97 -21.46
C MET A 19 1.88 35.93 -22.40
N LYS A 20 1.06 35.37 -23.30
CA LYS A 20 -0.02 36.11 -23.97
C LYS A 20 -1.35 35.46 -23.59
N ASN A 21 -2.28 36.31 -23.17
CA ASN A 21 -3.71 36.09 -22.89
C ASN A 21 -4.06 35.54 -21.50
N ILE A 22 -4.13 36.45 -20.52
CA ILE A 22 -4.85 36.23 -19.25
C ILE A 22 -6.21 36.91 -19.40
N LEU A 23 -7.27 36.11 -19.41
CA LEU A 23 -8.65 36.59 -19.31
C LEU A 23 -9.00 36.74 -17.83
N PRO A 24 -9.47 37.91 -17.34
CA PRO A 24 -9.92 38.04 -15.97
C PRO A 24 -11.43 37.82 -15.89
N ALA A 25 -11.85 36.77 -15.19
CA ALA A 25 -13.23 36.64 -14.72
C ALA A 25 -13.21 35.93 -13.36
N LEU A 26 -12.92 36.72 -12.35
CA LEU A 26 -12.87 36.35 -10.95
C LEU A 26 -14.21 36.74 -10.35
N THR A 27 -15.16 35.80 -10.27
CA THR A 27 -16.26 35.78 -9.29
C THR A 27 -17.10 34.52 -9.49
N ILE A 28 -17.18 33.65 -8.49
CA ILE A 28 -18.37 33.45 -7.66
C ILE A 28 -18.04 32.38 -6.61
N SER A 29 -18.12 32.82 -5.36
CA SER A 29 -18.05 32.03 -4.14
C SER A 29 -19.07 30.88 -4.17
N ILE A 30 -18.60 29.64 -4.25
CA ILE A 30 -19.43 28.48 -3.88
C ILE A 30 -19.31 28.31 -2.37
N LEU A 31 -20.26 28.91 -1.66
CA LEU A 31 -20.62 28.54 -0.30
C LEU A 31 -20.93 27.04 -0.31
N ILE A 32 -20.00 26.22 0.18
CA ILE A 32 -20.32 24.85 0.56
C ILE A 32 -21.22 24.96 1.79
N ILE A 33 -22.53 24.97 1.55
CA ILE A 33 -23.52 24.72 2.59
C ILE A 33 -23.26 23.28 3.02
N PHE A 34 -22.52 23.11 4.12
CA PHE A 34 -22.54 21.86 4.86
C PHE A 34 -23.98 21.66 5.33
N SER A 35 -24.75 20.91 4.55
CA SER A 35 -25.98 20.29 5.02
C SER A 35 -25.59 19.29 6.10
N GLY A 36 -25.37 19.81 7.31
CA GLY A 36 -25.31 18.99 8.50
C GLY A 36 -26.68 18.34 8.64
N CYS A 37 -26.75 17.04 8.35
CA CYS A 37 -27.85 16.21 8.82
C CYS A 37 -27.80 16.17 10.34
N SER A 38 -28.36 17.20 10.98
CA SER A 38 -28.76 17.15 12.38
C SER A 38 -30.07 16.38 12.45
N ASN A 39 -29.97 15.06 12.45
CA ASN A 39 -31.01 14.29 13.11
C ASN A 39 -30.75 14.46 14.60
N LYS A 40 -31.61 15.24 15.27
CA LYS A 40 -31.76 15.17 16.73
C LYS A 40 -31.96 13.70 17.09
N GLN A 41 -30.89 13.05 17.54
CA GLN A 41 -31.04 11.87 18.34
C GLN A 41 -31.44 12.35 19.72
N ASP A 42 -32.73 12.22 20.02
CA ASP A 42 -33.13 12.02 21.41
C ASP A 42 -32.21 10.95 21.99
N LYS A 43 -31.55 11.29 23.09
CA LYS A 43 -30.76 10.36 23.88
C LYS A 43 -31.72 9.31 24.48
N LYS A 44 -32.17 8.36 23.68
CA LYS A 44 -32.55 7.06 24.19
C LYS A 44 -31.26 6.27 24.29
N ALA A 45 -30.91 5.89 25.51
CA ALA A 45 -29.87 4.92 25.78
C ALA A 45 -30.14 3.70 24.91
N VAL A 46 -29.41 3.60 23.79
CA VAL A 46 -29.25 2.36 23.06
C VAL A 46 -28.44 1.52 24.02
N SER A 47 -29.13 0.64 24.74
CA SER A 47 -28.52 -0.54 25.30
C SER A 47 -27.62 -1.09 24.20
N THR A 48 -26.31 -1.08 24.44
CA THR A 48 -25.34 -1.80 23.63
C THR A 48 -25.76 -3.26 23.64
N THR A 49 -26.65 -3.63 22.73
CA THR A 49 -26.74 -4.98 22.24
C THR A 49 -25.39 -5.17 21.59
N ASP A 50 -24.48 -5.79 22.34
CA ASP A 50 -23.27 -6.40 21.80
C ASP A 50 -23.67 -6.98 20.45
N ILE A 51 -23.12 -6.42 19.37
CA ILE A 51 -23.04 -7.14 18.12
C ILE A 51 -22.10 -8.29 18.46
N SER A 52 -22.70 -9.31 19.08
CA SER A 52 -22.07 -10.56 19.39
C SER A 52 -21.54 -11.01 18.05
N GLN A 53 -20.22 -10.94 17.88
CA GLN A 53 -19.54 -11.70 16.84
C GLN A 53 -20.25 -13.06 16.81
N PRO A 54 -20.72 -13.54 15.64
CA PRO A 54 -21.50 -14.76 15.58
C PRO A 54 -20.80 -15.81 16.44
N LYS A 55 -21.50 -16.29 17.48
CA LYS A 55 -21.00 -17.22 18.52
C LYS A 55 -20.76 -18.64 17.96
N THR A 56 -20.19 -18.69 16.76
CA THR A 56 -19.86 -19.88 15.97
C THR A 56 -18.59 -19.63 15.16
N LEU A 57 -17.56 -19.05 15.78
CA LEU A 57 -16.17 -19.43 15.48
C LEU A 57 -15.67 -20.41 16.55
N LYS A 58 -16.57 -21.29 17.03
CA LYS A 58 -16.16 -22.46 17.81
C LYS A 58 -15.40 -23.37 16.86
N ASN A 59 -14.10 -23.53 17.13
CA ASN A 59 -13.23 -24.50 16.49
C ASN A 59 -13.43 -24.60 14.97
N LEU A 60 -12.71 -23.78 14.21
CA LEU A 60 -12.05 -24.41 13.06
C LEU A 60 -11.12 -25.46 13.68
N GLU A 61 -11.65 -26.67 13.95
CA GLU A 61 -10.83 -27.86 14.07
C GLU A 61 -9.79 -27.79 12.96
N SER A 62 -8.57 -28.22 13.27
CA SER A 62 -7.44 -28.29 12.35
C SER A 62 -7.82 -29.15 11.15
N LYS A 63 -8.62 -28.61 10.24
CA LYS A 63 -8.90 -29.17 8.94
C LYS A 63 -7.53 -29.27 8.30
N LYS A 64 -7.16 -30.51 7.95
CA LYS A 64 -6.02 -30.84 7.13
C LYS A 64 -5.81 -29.71 6.11
N ARG A 65 -4.64 -29.06 6.14
CA ARG A 65 -4.32 -27.87 5.31
C ARG A 65 -4.80 -28.15 3.89
N THR A 66 -5.72 -27.32 3.39
CA THR A 66 -6.22 -27.46 2.02
C THR A 66 -5.58 -26.39 1.16
N LYS A 67 -5.30 -26.72 -0.11
CA LYS A 67 -4.76 -25.76 -1.07
C LYS A 67 -5.66 -24.52 -1.11
N TYR A 68 -5.05 -23.34 -1.02
CA TYR A 68 -5.72 -22.05 -0.94
C TYR A 68 -6.62 -21.86 0.29
N ASP A 69 -6.47 -22.60 1.40
CA ASP A 69 -7.03 -22.13 2.67
C ASP A 69 -6.32 -20.83 3.14
N PRO A 70 -6.86 -20.09 4.13
CA PRO A 70 -6.27 -18.81 4.53
C PRO A 70 -4.80 -18.93 4.95
N CYS A 71 -4.41 -20.04 5.56
CA CYS A 71 -3.05 -20.24 6.02
C CYS A 71 -2.12 -20.65 4.85
N ASP A 72 -2.61 -21.36 3.82
CA ASP A 72 -1.81 -21.73 2.62
C ASP A 72 -1.54 -20.48 1.81
N CYS A 73 -2.57 -19.66 1.68
CA CYS A 73 -2.51 -18.35 1.09
C CYS A 73 -1.47 -17.47 1.78
N ASN A 74 -1.57 -17.33 3.11
CA ASN A 74 -0.65 -16.49 3.87
C ASN A 74 0.80 -16.97 3.75
N GLU A 75 1.05 -18.26 3.96
CA GLU A 75 2.39 -18.87 3.85
C GLU A 75 3.01 -18.63 2.47
N ARG A 76 2.26 -18.91 1.40
CA ARG A 76 2.76 -18.76 0.03
C ARG A 76 2.95 -17.29 -0.34
N SER A 77 2.08 -16.40 0.10
CA SER A 77 2.24 -14.95 -0.09
C SER A 77 3.50 -14.44 0.59
N GLN A 78 3.75 -14.86 1.84
CA GLN A 78 4.99 -14.50 2.55
C GLN A 78 6.22 -14.99 1.81
N LYS A 79 6.24 -16.26 1.36
CA LYS A 79 7.37 -16.83 0.62
C LYS A 79 7.68 -16.06 -0.66
N ILE A 80 6.65 -15.68 -1.44
CA ILE A 80 6.86 -14.89 -2.65
C ILE A 80 7.50 -13.53 -2.34
N ILE A 81 7.05 -12.87 -1.27
CA ILE A 81 7.61 -11.59 -0.84
C ILE A 81 9.06 -11.77 -0.35
N GLU A 82 9.36 -12.82 0.40
CA GLU A 82 10.73 -13.14 0.86
C GLU A 82 11.68 -13.42 -0.30
N ASP A 83 11.22 -14.16 -1.32
CA ASP A 83 12.02 -14.41 -2.53
C ASP A 83 12.30 -13.11 -3.29
N ALA A 84 11.33 -12.18 -3.32
CA ALA A 84 11.50 -10.87 -3.92
C ALA A 84 12.48 -9.99 -3.13
N ILE A 85 12.39 -10.00 -1.79
CA ILE A 85 13.35 -9.33 -0.89
C ILE A 85 14.75 -9.89 -1.12
N THR A 86 14.91 -11.21 -1.12
CA THR A 86 16.19 -11.89 -1.33
C THR A 86 16.79 -11.54 -2.68
N THR A 87 15.97 -11.47 -3.73
CA THR A 87 16.43 -11.03 -5.05
C THR A 87 16.88 -9.58 -5.03
N ARG A 88 16.14 -8.69 -4.35
CA ARG A 88 16.45 -7.27 -4.25
C ARG A 88 17.72 -6.96 -3.47
N LEU A 89 18.00 -7.72 -2.41
CA LEU A 89 19.17 -7.52 -1.55
C LEU A 89 20.51 -7.88 -2.22
N LYS A 90 20.51 -8.48 -3.42
CA LYS A 90 21.72 -8.74 -4.21
C LYS A 90 22.31 -7.50 -4.90
N PHE A 91 21.60 -6.38 -4.86
CA PHE A 91 21.94 -5.15 -5.58
C PHE A 91 21.95 -3.98 -4.61
N ASP A 92 22.77 -2.96 -4.86
CA ASP A 92 22.78 -1.77 -4.00
C ASP A 92 21.54 -0.93 -4.26
N SER A 93 21.11 -0.85 -5.52
CA SER A 93 19.98 -0.04 -5.96
C SER A 93 18.94 -0.80 -6.78
N VAL A 94 17.71 -0.29 -6.78
CA VAL A 94 16.66 -0.77 -7.71
C VAL A 94 17.07 -0.54 -9.17
N LYS A 95 17.89 0.48 -9.43
CA LYS A 95 18.41 0.79 -10.78
C LYS A 95 19.31 -0.34 -11.28
N GLU A 96 20.23 -0.82 -10.45
CA GLU A 96 21.08 -1.97 -10.79
C GLU A 96 20.26 -3.26 -10.97
N LEU A 97 19.32 -3.54 -10.06
CA LEU A 97 18.41 -4.68 -10.22
C LEU A 97 17.66 -4.63 -11.57
N LYS A 98 17.21 -3.44 -12.00
CA LYS A 98 16.52 -3.26 -13.28
C LYS A 98 17.46 -3.38 -14.48
N ALA A 99 18.75 -3.14 -14.31
CA ALA A 99 19.76 -3.31 -15.35
C ALA A 99 20.12 -4.80 -15.54
N ASP A 100 20.02 -5.62 -14.48
CA ASP A 100 20.16 -7.07 -14.58
C ASP A 100 18.89 -7.74 -15.14
N LYS A 101 18.97 -8.22 -16.39
CA LYS A 101 17.82 -8.79 -17.10
C LYS A 101 17.23 -10.01 -16.39
N GLN A 102 18.07 -10.87 -15.82
CA GLN A 102 17.63 -12.09 -15.16
C GLN A 102 16.87 -11.80 -13.86
N SER A 103 17.44 -10.97 -12.98
CA SER A 103 16.83 -10.62 -11.70
C SER A 103 15.59 -9.75 -11.89
N LYS A 104 15.62 -8.81 -12.85
CA LYS A 104 14.41 -8.07 -13.23
C LYS A 104 13.28 -9.01 -13.63
N THR A 105 13.56 -9.99 -14.51
CA THR A 105 12.57 -10.98 -14.95
C THR A 105 12.05 -11.80 -13.76
N LYS A 106 12.95 -12.24 -12.87
CA LYS A 106 12.58 -12.98 -11.67
C LYS A 106 11.63 -12.20 -10.75
N VAL A 107 11.88 -10.91 -10.52
CA VAL A 107 10.98 -10.07 -9.71
C VAL A 107 9.62 -9.91 -10.40
N HIS A 108 9.57 -9.74 -11.72
CA HIS A 108 8.30 -9.69 -12.47
C HIS A 108 7.49 -11.00 -12.35
N GLU A 109 8.15 -12.15 -12.43
CA GLU A 109 7.50 -13.47 -12.26
C GLU A 109 6.94 -13.64 -10.84
N LEU A 110 7.71 -13.25 -9.83
CA LEU A 110 7.26 -13.25 -8.43
C LEU A 110 6.06 -12.33 -8.22
N ALA A 111 6.11 -11.12 -8.78
CA ALA A 111 5.00 -10.18 -8.74
C ALA A 111 3.73 -10.71 -9.41
N THR A 112 3.87 -11.35 -10.58
CA THR A 112 2.77 -11.98 -11.30
C THR A 112 2.17 -13.12 -10.45
N SER A 113 3.02 -13.99 -9.91
CA SER A 113 2.62 -15.11 -9.05
C SER A 113 1.89 -14.64 -7.79
N TYR A 114 2.35 -13.54 -7.18
CA TYR A 114 1.69 -12.95 -6.01
C TYR A 114 0.27 -12.49 -6.34
N ILE A 115 0.08 -11.77 -7.45
CA ILE A 115 -1.24 -11.28 -7.88
C ILE A 115 -2.18 -12.44 -8.21
N GLU A 116 -1.71 -13.46 -8.91
CA GLU A 116 -2.50 -14.66 -9.23
C GLU A 116 -2.89 -15.43 -7.97
N LEU A 117 -1.95 -15.61 -7.03
CA LEU A 117 -2.22 -16.22 -5.74
C LEU A 117 -3.25 -15.42 -4.96
N ALA A 118 -3.08 -14.11 -4.84
CA ALA A 118 -3.98 -13.23 -4.10
C ALA A 118 -5.40 -13.30 -4.67
N LYS A 119 -5.55 -13.25 -5.99
CA LYS A 119 -6.84 -13.45 -6.67
C LYS A 119 -7.45 -14.79 -6.32
N LYS A 120 -6.69 -15.88 -6.45
CA LYS A 120 -7.22 -17.22 -6.21
C LYS A 120 -7.62 -17.44 -4.74
N CYS A 121 -6.80 -16.94 -3.83
CA CYS A 121 -7.07 -16.95 -2.41
C CYS A 121 -8.34 -16.19 -2.07
N PHE A 122 -8.55 -15.02 -2.69
CA PHE A 122 -9.77 -14.24 -2.50
C PHE A 122 -11.00 -14.98 -3.02
N GLU A 123 -10.94 -15.56 -4.22
CA GLU A 123 -12.04 -16.36 -4.80
C GLU A 123 -12.48 -17.51 -3.87
N VAL A 124 -11.53 -18.20 -3.25
CA VAL A 124 -11.80 -19.38 -2.41
C VAL A 124 -12.32 -19.00 -1.01
N ASN A 125 -11.79 -17.93 -0.42
CA ASN A 125 -11.99 -17.64 1.00
C ASN A 125 -12.86 -16.40 1.27
N ASN A 126 -12.94 -15.47 0.33
CA ASN A 126 -13.57 -14.17 0.50
C ASN A 126 -13.08 -13.48 1.79
N ALA A 127 -14.00 -13.02 2.65
CA ALA A 127 -13.69 -12.35 3.91
C ALA A 127 -12.91 -13.22 4.91
N ARG A 128 -12.87 -14.56 4.76
CA ARG A 128 -12.14 -15.45 5.67
C ARG A 128 -10.62 -15.22 5.65
N LEU A 129 -10.08 -14.60 4.59
CA LEU A 129 -8.67 -14.18 4.56
C LEU A 129 -8.36 -13.10 5.59
N MET A 130 -9.35 -12.30 5.99
CA MET A 130 -9.16 -11.18 6.92
C MET A 130 -9.25 -11.61 8.39
N ILE A 131 -9.48 -12.90 8.65
CA ILE A 131 -9.55 -13.45 9.99
C ILE A 131 -8.14 -13.90 10.39
N GLU A 132 -7.52 -13.17 11.32
CA GLU A 132 -6.22 -13.56 11.86
C GLU A 132 -6.29 -14.90 12.60
N SER A 133 -5.23 -15.67 12.46
CA SER A 133 -4.98 -16.90 13.22
C SER A 133 -3.47 -17.11 13.36
N GLU A 134 -3.06 -18.11 14.14
CA GLU A 134 -1.64 -18.45 14.28
C GLU A 134 -0.94 -18.66 12.93
N CYS A 135 -1.63 -19.25 11.94
CA CYS A 135 -1.08 -19.51 10.62
C CYS A 135 -1.49 -18.49 9.54
N ASN A 136 -2.63 -17.79 9.68
CA ASN A 136 -3.00 -16.68 8.81
C ASN A 136 -2.57 -15.36 9.46
N ASN A 137 -1.26 -15.17 9.56
CA ASN A 137 -0.67 -14.01 10.24
C ASN A 137 -0.62 -12.80 9.30
N LEU A 138 -1.63 -11.93 9.39
CA LEU A 138 -1.76 -10.77 8.50
C LEU A 138 -0.72 -9.69 8.82
N LYS A 139 -0.45 -9.45 10.10
CA LYS A 139 0.58 -8.50 10.56
C LYS A 139 1.97 -8.85 10.04
N LEU A 140 2.35 -10.14 10.07
CA LEU A 140 3.64 -10.59 9.55
C LEU A 140 3.73 -10.41 8.04
N LEU A 141 2.67 -10.79 7.32
CA LEU A 141 2.59 -10.59 5.87
C LEU A 141 2.73 -9.10 5.50
N GLU A 142 2.03 -8.22 6.21
CA GLU A 142 2.12 -6.76 6.02
C GLU A 142 3.53 -6.25 6.30
N THR A 143 4.15 -6.66 7.41
CA THR A 143 5.52 -6.27 7.78
C THR A 143 6.54 -6.66 6.69
N LYS A 144 6.39 -7.84 6.09
CA LYS A 144 7.25 -8.29 4.98
C LYS A 144 7.01 -7.45 3.73
N LYS A 145 5.75 -7.17 3.39
CA LYS A 145 5.40 -6.30 2.26
C LYS A 145 5.99 -4.90 2.42
N ASP A 146 5.89 -4.32 3.62
CA ASP A 146 6.48 -3.02 3.93
C ASP A 146 8.00 -3.02 3.83
N SER A 147 8.64 -4.12 4.24
CA SER A 147 10.09 -4.30 4.08
C SER A 147 10.49 -4.29 2.60
N LEU A 148 9.73 -4.99 1.74
CA LEU A 148 9.96 -4.97 0.30
C LEU A 148 9.73 -3.58 -0.32
N ILE A 149 8.71 -2.85 0.14
CA ILE A 149 8.43 -1.46 -0.29
C ILE A 149 9.59 -0.53 0.10
N LYS A 150 10.14 -0.66 1.32
CA LYS A 150 11.31 0.11 1.76
C LYS A 150 12.55 -0.17 0.90
N LEU A 151 12.66 -1.37 0.32
CA LEU A 151 13.69 -1.70 -0.65
C LEU A 151 13.39 -1.17 -2.07
N GLY A 152 12.28 -0.45 -2.27
CA GLY A 152 11.89 0.19 -3.52
C GLY A 152 11.11 -0.71 -4.47
N ILE A 153 10.54 -1.81 -3.98
CA ILE A 153 9.69 -2.71 -4.76
C ILE A 153 8.29 -2.74 -4.16
N GLN A 154 7.30 -2.24 -4.89
CA GLN A 154 5.88 -2.45 -4.59
C GLN A 154 5.39 -3.61 -5.44
N ILE A 155 5.29 -4.81 -4.87
CA ILE A 155 5.13 -6.07 -5.62
C ILE A 155 3.93 -6.03 -6.59
N GLU A 156 2.84 -5.37 -6.23
CA GLU A 156 1.64 -5.24 -7.07
C GLU A 156 1.90 -4.44 -8.35
N LEU A 157 2.79 -3.45 -8.31
CA LEU A 157 3.15 -2.61 -9.46
C LEU A 157 4.19 -3.25 -10.37
N TRP A 158 4.96 -4.21 -9.86
CA TRP A 158 5.96 -4.94 -10.64
C TRP A 158 5.35 -6.08 -11.47
N SER A 159 4.05 -6.36 -11.36
CA SER A 159 3.38 -7.33 -12.23
C SER A 159 3.10 -6.81 -13.63
N LYS A 160 3.09 -5.48 -13.82
CA LYS A 160 2.78 -4.83 -15.09
C LYS A 160 4.08 -4.54 -15.85
N LYS A 161 4.11 -4.99 -17.11
CA LYS A 161 5.24 -4.82 -18.05
C LYS A 161 5.39 -3.37 -18.47
#